data_AF-A0A085F5A2-F1
#
_entry.id   AF-A0A085F5A2-F1
#
_cell.length_a   1.000
_cell.length_b   1.000
_cell.length_c   1.000
_cell.angle_alpha   90.00
_cell.angle_beta   90.00
_cell.angle_gamma   90.00
#
_symmetry.space_group_name_H-M   'P 1'
#
loop_
_entity.id
_entity.type
_entity.pdbx_description
1 polymer ?
#
loop_
_entity_poly.entity_id
_entity_poly.type
_entity_poly.pdbx_seq_one_letter_code
_entity_poly.pdbx_strand_id
1 'polypeptide(L)'
;MPGLVAVGVAASLLHFNRDAEWDVWAPYFFGSYGLGALAWWAGAPGRRPRALALLLAALLLLPGIALLLGFRSRIALALAVACLLFLFGRRRPASRAGSGLAVIHYTGKISFSVFLVHFPVCLVVNAAFARFVPEQAHAQAVGMLVAWIASLLVGSAFFRWVETPLGDVFSQPRSVVHAPISAPAVTRPRHSGR
;
A
#
# COMPACT_ATOMS: atom_id res chain seq x y z
N MET A 1 8.59 12.69 -5.95
CA MET A 1 8.30 11.82 -4.80
C MET A 1 9.16 10.54 -4.65
N PRO A 2 9.65 9.83 -5.70
CA PRO A 2 10.38 8.57 -5.46
C PRO A 2 11.71 8.75 -4.72
N GLY A 3 12.38 9.91 -4.87
CA GLY A 3 13.60 10.21 -4.12
C GLY A 3 13.39 10.30 -2.61
N LEU A 4 12.30 10.94 -2.16
CA LEU A 4 11.97 11.01 -0.72
C LEU A 4 11.71 9.62 -0.13
N VAL A 5 11.01 8.76 -0.86
CA VAL A 5 10.78 7.38 -0.42
C VAL A 5 12.08 6.58 -0.39
N ALA A 6 12.98 6.75 -1.37
CA ALA A 6 14.29 6.10 -1.32
C ALA A 6 15.12 6.55 -0.10
N VAL A 7 15.08 7.84 0.25
CA VAL A 7 15.72 8.37 1.48
C VAL A 7 15.10 7.76 2.73
N GLY A 8 13.77 7.70 2.81
CA GLY A 8 13.08 7.06 3.94
C GLY A 8 13.39 5.56 4.06
N VAL A 9 13.47 4.85 2.93
CA VAL A 9 13.89 3.43 2.89
C VAL A 9 15.31 3.28 3.39
N ALA A 10 16.24 4.15 2.96
CA ALA A 10 17.61 4.14 3.43
C ALA A 10 17.69 4.37 4.94
N ALA A 11 17.00 5.38 5.46
CA ALA A 11 16.94 5.66 6.90
C ALA A 11 16.36 4.47 7.69
N SER A 12 15.27 3.89 7.19
CA SER A 12 14.63 2.73 7.79
C SER A 12 15.54 1.50 7.83
N LEU A 13 16.20 1.16 6.71
CA LEU A 13 17.01 -0.05 6.62
C LEU A 13 18.37 0.08 7.31
N LEU A 14 19.00 1.26 7.24
CA LEU A 14 20.36 1.48 7.71
C LEU A 14 20.42 1.99 9.15
N HIS A 15 19.34 2.55 9.69
CA HIS A 15 19.30 3.06 11.06
C HIS A 15 18.25 2.34 11.91
N PHE A 16 16.97 2.50 11.62
CA PHE A 16 15.89 1.98 12.47
C PHE A 16 15.84 0.44 12.53
N ASN A 17 16.10 -0.25 11.41
CA ASN A 17 16.18 -1.71 11.41
C ASN A 17 17.37 -2.25 12.21
N ARG A 18 18.34 -1.40 12.57
CA ARG A 18 19.51 -1.86 13.33
C ARG A 18 19.17 -2.17 14.78
N ASP A 19 18.13 -1.57 15.30
CA ASP A 19 17.74 -1.67 16.69
C ASP A 19 16.40 -2.42 16.80
N ALA A 20 16.38 -3.50 17.58
CA ALA A 20 15.24 -4.39 17.69
C ALA A 20 14.08 -3.75 18.46
N GLU A 21 14.35 -2.76 19.32
CA GLU A 21 13.32 -2.06 20.09
C GLU A 21 12.34 -1.28 19.19
N TRP A 22 12.75 -1.00 17.95
CA TRP A 22 11.92 -0.31 16.98
C TRP A 22 10.93 -1.23 16.24
N ASP A 23 10.93 -2.54 16.48
CA ASP A 23 10.10 -3.50 15.75
C ASP A 23 8.59 -3.38 16.00
N VAL A 24 8.18 -2.50 16.91
CA VAL A 24 6.79 -2.10 17.16
C VAL A 24 6.39 -0.85 16.35
N TRP A 25 7.36 -0.10 15.82
CA TRP A 25 7.13 1.23 15.25
C TRP A 25 7.19 1.26 13.72
N ALA A 26 6.38 2.14 13.12
CA ALA A 26 6.29 2.31 11.67
C ALA A 26 7.64 2.60 10.94
N PRO A 27 8.58 3.42 11.47
CA PRO A 27 9.86 3.67 10.83
C PRO A 27 10.70 2.41 10.60
N TYR A 28 10.54 1.38 11.43
CA TYR A 28 11.22 0.08 11.25
C TYR A 28 10.71 -0.65 10.00
N PHE A 29 9.40 -0.62 9.74
CA PHE A 29 8.81 -1.31 8.60
C PHE A 29 8.83 -0.50 7.30
N PHE A 30 9.05 0.81 7.37
CA PHE A 30 9.04 1.68 6.19
C PHE A 30 9.98 1.19 5.07
N GLY A 31 11.11 0.57 5.42
CA GLY A 31 12.05 -0.02 4.48
C GLY A 31 11.41 -1.09 3.59
N SER A 32 10.74 -2.08 4.18
CA SER A 32 10.12 -3.17 3.41
C SER A 32 8.95 -2.69 2.55
N TYR A 33 8.09 -1.82 3.09
CA TYR A 33 6.98 -1.22 2.33
C TYR A 33 7.48 -0.31 1.20
N GLY A 34 8.49 0.52 1.47
CA GLY A 34 9.07 1.41 0.48
C GLY A 34 9.80 0.66 -0.63
N LEU A 35 10.42 -0.50 -0.36
CA LEU A 35 10.97 -1.38 -1.40
C LEU A 35 9.88 -1.87 -2.37
N GLY A 36 8.69 -2.20 -1.87
CA GLY A 36 7.54 -2.52 -2.71
C GLY A 36 7.12 -1.36 -3.62
N ALA A 37 7.08 -0.14 -3.08
CA ALA A 37 6.79 1.07 -3.87
C ALA A 37 7.86 1.35 -4.94
N LEU A 38 9.14 1.17 -4.60
CA LEU A 38 10.26 1.27 -5.55
C LEU A 38 10.15 0.23 -6.67
N ALA A 39 9.81 -1.02 -6.35
CA ALA A 39 9.59 -2.09 -7.33
C ALA A 39 8.43 -1.75 -8.28
N TRP A 40 7.30 -1.28 -7.74
CA TRP A 40 6.16 -0.83 -8.55
C TRP A 40 6.54 0.32 -9.50
N TRP A 41 7.24 1.33 -8.97
CA TRP A 41 7.69 2.46 -9.78
C TRP A 41 8.73 2.07 -10.84
N ALA A 42 9.63 1.13 -10.54
CA ALA A 42 10.59 0.62 -11.50
C ALA A 42 9.89 -0.17 -12.63
N GLY A 43 8.77 -0.84 -12.35
CA GLY A 43 7.97 -1.56 -13.33
C GLY A 43 7.12 -0.69 -14.27
N ALA A 44 6.98 0.62 -13.99
CA ALA A 44 6.12 1.51 -14.77
C ALA A 44 6.71 1.83 -16.16
N PRO A 45 5.92 1.71 -17.26
CA PRO A 45 6.39 2.02 -18.61
C PRO A 45 6.61 3.52 -18.84
N GLY A 46 7.48 3.86 -19.80
CA GLY A 46 7.74 5.26 -20.21
C GLY A 46 8.71 6.03 -19.32
N ARG A 47 9.40 5.37 -18.37
CA ARG A 47 10.44 5.99 -17.54
C ARG A 47 11.72 6.24 -18.35
N ARG A 48 12.37 7.39 -18.10
CA ARG A 48 13.73 7.67 -18.63
C ARG A 48 14.71 6.60 -18.11
N PRO A 49 15.67 6.14 -18.94
CA PRO A 49 16.59 5.06 -18.57
C PRO A 49 17.39 5.37 -17.30
N ARG A 50 17.82 6.63 -17.12
CA ARG A 50 18.51 7.08 -15.91
C ARG A 50 17.66 6.94 -14.64
N ALA A 51 16.38 7.30 -14.71
CA ALA A 51 15.48 7.20 -13.56
C ALA A 51 15.18 5.74 -13.21
N LEU A 52 15.06 4.86 -14.21
CA LEU A 52 14.93 3.43 -13.99
C LEU A 52 16.18 2.85 -13.31
N ALA A 53 17.38 3.19 -13.81
CA ALA A 53 18.64 2.74 -13.25
C ALA A 53 18.78 3.16 -11.77
N LEU A 54 18.42 4.41 -11.42
CA LEU A 54 18.44 4.89 -10.04
C LEU A 54 17.48 4.12 -9.12
N LEU A 55 16.28 3.77 -9.61
CA LEU A 55 15.32 3.00 -8.82
C LEU A 55 15.76 1.56 -8.61
N LEU A 56 16.32 0.92 -9.64
CA LEU A 56 16.88 -0.42 -9.51
C LEU A 56 18.10 -0.42 -8.59
N ALA A 57 18.96 0.59 -8.71
CA ALA A 57 20.08 0.78 -7.81
C ALA A 57 19.58 0.93 -6.35
N ALA A 58 18.58 1.77 -6.10
CA ALA A 58 18.00 1.91 -4.76
C ALA A 58 17.36 0.60 -4.25
N LEU A 59 16.63 -0.11 -5.12
CA LEU A 59 15.95 -1.37 -4.79
C LEU A 59 16.93 -2.49 -4.40
N LEU A 60 18.10 -2.57 -5.06
CA LEU A 60 19.08 -3.63 -4.81
C LEU A 60 20.15 -3.21 -3.80
N LEU A 61 20.72 -2.01 -3.94
CA LEU A 61 21.87 -1.58 -3.14
C LEU A 61 21.47 -1.27 -1.70
N LEU A 62 20.34 -0.62 -1.43
CA LEU A 62 19.95 -0.28 -0.06
C LEU A 62 19.77 -1.52 0.83
N PRO A 63 18.91 -2.50 0.48
CA PRO A 63 18.80 -3.73 1.27
C PRO A 63 20.04 -4.61 1.16
N GLY A 64 20.77 -4.60 0.04
CA GLY A 64 22.03 -5.33 -0.10
C GLY A 64 23.10 -4.86 0.89
N ILE A 65 23.30 -3.54 0.99
CA ILE A 65 24.20 -2.92 1.97
C ILE A 65 23.71 -3.23 3.39
N ALA A 66 22.40 -3.13 3.66
CA ALA A 66 21.85 -3.44 4.98
C ALA A 66 22.11 -4.89 5.39
N LEU A 67 21.99 -5.85 4.47
CA LEU A 67 22.30 -7.26 4.70
C LEU A 67 23.79 -7.52 4.94
N LEU A 68 24.67 -6.81 4.23
CA LEU A 68 26.13 -6.91 4.43
C LEU A 68 26.57 -6.35 5.80
N LEU A 69 25.91 -5.28 6.27
CA LEU A 69 26.19 -4.67 7.58
C LEU A 69 25.60 -5.46 8.76
N GLY A 70 24.74 -6.44 8.49
CA GLY A 70 24.05 -7.24 9.51
C GLY A 70 22.96 -8.07 8.87
N PHE A 71 23.22 -9.37 8.71
CA PHE A 71 22.28 -10.26 8.04
C PHE A 71 20.96 -10.35 8.81
N ARG A 72 19.86 -10.06 8.13
CA ARG A 72 18.49 -10.13 8.67
C ARG A 72 17.56 -10.79 7.67
N SER A 73 16.96 -11.91 8.07
CA SER A 73 16.02 -12.67 7.24
C SER A 73 14.84 -11.81 6.74
N ARG A 74 14.35 -10.86 7.55
CA ARG A 74 13.27 -9.94 7.16
C ARG A 74 13.64 -9.05 5.97
N ILE A 75 14.87 -8.53 5.94
CA ILE A 75 15.35 -7.66 4.84
C ILE A 75 15.57 -8.52 3.58
N ALA A 76 16.13 -9.73 3.74
CA ALA A 76 16.31 -10.66 2.64
C ALA A 76 14.97 -11.06 2.00
N LEU A 77 13.96 -11.36 2.82
CA LEU A 77 12.61 -11.64 2.35
C LEU A 77 11.99 -10.43 1.64
N ALA A 78 12.12 -9.23 2.22
CA ALA A 78 11.61 -8.00 1.60
C ALA A 78 12.24 -7.74 0.22
N LEU A 79 13.56 -7.91 0.09
CA LEU A 79 14.27 -7.80 -1.18
C LEU A 79 13.80 -8.88 -2.18
N ALA A 80 13.68 -10.13 -1.75
CA ALA A 80 13.21 -11.22 -2.60
C ALA A 80 11.79 -10.95 -3.13
N VAL A 81 10.86 -10.54 -2.27
CA VAL A 81 9.50 -10.18 -2.63
C VAL A 81 9.48 -8.97 -3.56
N ALA A 82 10.28 -7.93 -3.30
CA ALA A 82 10.33 -6.74 -4.15
C ALA A 82 10.89 -7.04 -5.55
N CYS A 83 11.89 -7.94 -5.66
CA CYS A 83 12.38 -8.45 -6.94
C CYS A 83 11.31 -9.24 -7.69
N LEU A 84 10.55 -10.11 -7.00
CA LEU A 84 9.42 -10.83 -7.59
C LEU A 84 8.36 -9.84 -8.11
N LEU A 85 7.96 -8.86 -7.30
CA LEU A 85 7.00 -7.82 -7.69
C LEU A 85 7.48 -7.02 -8.90
N PHE A 86 8.76 -6.66 -8.97
CA PHE A 86 9.32 -5.99 -10.14
C PHE A 86 9.27 -6.87 -11.40
N LEU A 87 9.65 -8.15 -11.29
CA LEU A 87 9.68 -9.09 -12.41
C LEU A 87 8.27 -9.40 -12.95
N PHE A 88 7.32 -9.66 -12.06
CA PHE A 88 5.93 -9.95 -12.42
C PHE A 88 5.16 -8.68 -12.80
N GLY A 89 5.44 -7.53 -12.18
CA GLY A 89 4.80 -6.25 -12.51
C GLY A 89 5.10 -5.76 -13.94
N ARG A 90 6.25 -6.14 -14.51
CA ARG A 90 6.56 -5.85 -15.93
C ARG A 90 5.80 -6.73 -16.92
N ARG A 91 5.36 -7.92 -16.48
CA ARG A 91 4.54 -8.80 -17.31
C ARG A 91 3.10 -8.31 -17.21
N ARG A 92 2.63 -7.57 -18.21
CA ARG A 92 1.19 -7.34 -18.38
C ARG A 92 0.61 -8.64 -18.94
N PRO A 93 -0.12 -9.48 -18.16
CA PRO A 93 -0.73 -10.65 -18.75
C PRO A 93 -1.74 -10.18 -19.79
N ALA A 94 -1.40 -10.40 -21.05
CA ALA A 94 -2.28 -10.13 -22.17
C ALA A 94 -3.51 -11.03 -21.98
N SER A 95 -4.66 -10.40 -21.72
CA SER A 95 -5.98 -10.99 -21.94
C SER A 95 -6.21 -12.40 -21.38
N ARG A 96 -6.33 -12.49 -20.04
CA ARG A 96 -7.01 -13.51 -19.21
C ARG A 96 -6.18 -13.75 -17.96
N ALA A 97 -6.30 -12.82 -17.00
CA ALA A 97 -6.00 -13.14 -15.62
C ALA A 97 -6.82 -14.39 -15.25
N GLY A 98 -6.17 -15.54 -15.04
CA GLY A 98 -6.85 -16.71 -14.47
C GLY A 98 -7.54 -16.32 -13.16
N SER A 99 -8.57 -17.07 -12.77
CA SER A 99 -9.37 -16.80 -11.55
C SER A 99 -8.49 -16.48 -10.33
N GLY A 100 -7.34 -17.14 -10.18
CA GLY A 100 -6.39 -16.88 -9.10
C GLY A 100 -5.80 -15.47 -9.06
N LEU A 101 -5.48 -14.86 -10.22
CA LEU A 101 -4.91 -13.51 -10.25
C LEU A 101 -6.00 -12.45 -9.95
N ALA A 102 -7.25 -12.73 -10.32
CA ALA A 102 -8.39 -11.91 -9.94
C ALA A 102 -8.65 -11.95 -8.42
N VAL A 103 -8.53 -13.14 -7.80
CA VAL A 103 -8.60 -13.29 -6.34
C VAL A 103 -7.49 -12.50 -5.66
N ILE A 104 -6.24 -12.62 -6.11
CA ILE A 104 -5.10 -11.85 -5.54
C ILE A 104 -5.36 -10.35 -5.63
N HIS A 105 -5.83 -9.88 -6.79
CA HIS A 105 -6.15 -8.46 -6.97
C HIS A 105 -7.28 -8.01 -6.04
N TYR A 106 -8.34 -8.80 -5.91
CA TYR A 106 -9.45 -8.50 -5.00
C TYR A 106 -9.01 -8.48 -3.52
N THR A 107 -8.26 -9.49 -3.09
CA THR A 107 -7.71 -9.57 -1.73
C THR A 107 -6.80 -8.37 -1.43
N GLY A 108 -6.01 -7.94 -2.42
CA GLY A 108 -5.21 -6.71 -2.33
C GLY A 108 -6.06 -5.47 -2.09
N LYS A 109 -7.18 -5.33 -2.81
CA LYS A 109 -8.12 -4.19 -2.64
C LYS A 109 -8.72 -4.14 -1.23
N ILE A 110 -9.11 -5.28 -0.67
CA ILE A 110 -9.75 -5.33 0.66
C ILE A 110 -8.72 -5.37 1.81
N SER A 111 -7.42 -5.39 1.54
CA SER A 111 -6.38 -5.62 2.56
C SER A 111 -6.37 -4.56 3.67
N PHE A 112 -6.60 -3.29 3.31
CA PHE A 112 -6.71 -2.20 4.29
C PHE A 112 -7.95 -2.37 5.18
N SER A 113 -9.11 -2.62 4.58
CA SER A 113 -10.34 -2.96 5.30
C SER A 113 -10.16 -4.13 6.25
N VAL A 114 -9.54 -5.23 5.78
CA VAL A 114 -9.24 -6.41 6.61
C VAL A 114 -8.33 -6.03 7.78
N PHE A 115 -7.26 -5.26 7.55
CA PHE A 115 -6.35 -4.81 8.60
C PHE A 115 -7.08 -4.07 9.72
N LEU A 116 -8.04 -3.19 9.39
CA LEU A 116 -8.80 -2.43 10.39
C LEU A 116 -9.72 -3.30 11.24
N VAL A 117 -10.38 -4.30 10.65
CA VAL A 117 -11.40 -5.12 11.34
C VAL A 117 -10.85 -6.42 11.92
N HIS A 118 -9.63 -6.82 11.57
CA HIS A 118 -9.06 -8.10 11.96
C HIS A 118 -8.96 -8.26 13.48
N PHE A 119 -8.41 -7.26 14.17
CA PHE A 119 -8.24 -7.29 15.62
C PHE A 119 -9.57 -7.48 16.38
N PRO A 120 -10.62 -6.64 16.16
CA PRO A 120 -11.89 -6.84 16.85
C PRO A 120 -12.58 -8.15 16.47
N VAL A 121 -12.47 -8.62 15.22
CA VAL A 121 -13.01 -9.93 14.82
C VAL A 121 -12.33 -11.07 15.57
N CYS A 122 -11.00 -11.04 15.68
CA CYS A 122 -10.23 -12.02 16.43
C CYS A 122 -10.62 -12.03 17.92
N LEU A 123 -10.86 -10.86 18.53
CA LEU A 123 -11.33 -10.79 19.92
C LEU A 123 -12.71 -11.45 20.10
N VAL A 124 -13.65 -11.19 19.18
CA VAL A 124 -14.99 -11.79 19.24
C VAL A 124 -14.92 -13.31 19.10
N VAL A 125 -14.14 -13.80 18.12
CA VAL A 125 -13.98 -15.25 17.93
C VAL A 125 -13.27 -15.88 19.13
N ASN A 126 -12.20 -15.26 19.63
CA ASN A 126 -11.50 -15.76 20.81
C ASN A 126 -12.41 -15.81 22.05
N ALA A 127 -13.22 -14.77 22.29
CA ALA A 127 -14.18 -14.75 23.39
C ALA A 127 -15.24 -15.85 23.26
N ALA A 128 -15.72 -16.11 22.04
CA ALA A 128 -16.65 -17.21 21.78
C ALA A 128 -15.98 -18.58 22.04
N PHE A 129 -14.77 -18.79 21.55
CA PHE A 129 -14.05 -20.05 21.74
C PHE A 129 -13.68 -20.30 23.21
N ALA A 130 -13.22 -19.27 23.92
CA ALA A 130 -12.92 -19.37 25.34
C ALA A 130 -14.15 -19.73 26.19
N ARG A 131 -15.35 -19.34 25.76
CA ARG A 131 -16.60 -19.61 26.50
C ARG A 131 -17.26 -20.93 26.13
N PHE A 132 -17.23 -21.32 24.86
CA PHE A 132 -18.06 -22.42 24.34
C PHE A 132 -17.26 -23.64 23.86
N VAL A 133 -15.94 -23.53 23.70
CA VAL A 133 -15.11 -24.56 23.09
C VAL A 133 -14.06 -25.06 24.10
N PRO A 134 -13.90 -26.38 24.27
CA PRO A 134 -12.86 -26.95 25.13
C PRO A 134 -11.45 -26.51 24.71
N GLU A 135 -10.51 -26.46 25.64
CA GLU A 135 -9.09 -26.09 25.42
C GLU A 135 -8.27 -27.18 24.69
N GLN A 136 -8.90 -27.89 23.75
CA GLN A 136 -8.25 -28.90 22.94
C GLN A 136 -7.58 -28.25 21.73
N ALA A 137 -6.32 -28.62 21.46
CA ALA A 137 -5.51 -27.99 20.41
C ALA A 137 -6.18 -27.99 19.02
N HIS A 138 -6.86 -29.08 18.65
CA HIS A 138 -7.55 -29.18 17.37
C HIS A 138 -8.78 -28.25 17.31
N ALA A 139 -9.51 -28.12 18.42
CA ALA A 139 -10.67 -27.23 18.49
C ALA A 139 -10.24 -25.76 18.42
N GLN A 140 -9.14 -25.40 19.09
CA GLN A 140 -8.55 -24.06 19.00
C GLN A 140 -7.98 -23.76 17.61
N ALA A 141 -7.43 -24.76 16.91
CA ALA A 141 -7.00 -24.61 15.52
C ALA A 141 -8.16 -24.27 14.57
N VAL A 142 -9.34 -24.87 14.79
CA VAL A 142 -10.57 -24.48 14.09
C VAL A 142 -10.93 -23.03 14.40
N GLY A 143 -10.77 -22.59 15.65
CA GLY A 143 -10.97 -21.18 16.04
C GLY A 143 -10.10 -20.21 15.27
N MET A 144 -8.82 -20.54 15.06
CA MET A 144 -7.92 -19.72 14.23
C MET A 144 -8.40 -19.64 12.78
N LEU A 145 -8.83 -20.75 12.20
CA LEU A 145 -9.38 -20.77 10.83
C LEU A 145 -10.68 -19.96 10.73
N VAL A 146 -11.56 -20.08 11.72
CA VAL A 146 -12.80 -19.30 11.81
C VAL A 146 -12.48 -17.80 11.92
N ALA A 147 -11.57 -17.41 12.80
CA ALA A 147 -11.14 -16.02 12.95
C ALA A 147 -10.56 -15.45 11.65
N TRP A 148 -9.74 -16.24 10.95
CA TRP A 148 -9.15 -15.85 9.67
C TRP A 148 -10.21 -15.65 8.58
N ILE A 149 -11.11 -16.63 8.39
CA ILE A 149 -12.19 -16.54 7.40
C ILE A 149 -13.14 -15.39 7.74
N ALA A 150 -13.54 -15.26 9.01
CA ALA A 150 -14.40 -14.18 9.46
C ALA A 150 -13.77 -12.81 9.20
N SER A 151 -12.46 -12.67 9.41
CA SER A 151 -11.75 -11.42 9.14
C SER A 151 -11.78 -11.04 7.66
N LEU A 152 -11.62 -12.03 6.76
CA LEU A 152 -11.73 -11.81 5.31
C LEU A 152 -13.16 -11.44 4.90
N LEU A 153 -14.16 -12.12 5.44
CA LEU A 153 -15.58 -11.86 5.14
C LEU A 153 -16.01 -10.47 5.63
N VAL A 154 -15.76 -10.16 6.90
CA VAL A 154 -16.09 -8.86 7.51
C VAL A 154 -15.29 -7.75 6.84
N GLY A 155 -14.00 -7.95 6.57
CA GLY A 155 -13.19 -6.99 5.83
C GLY A 155 -13.72 -6.73 4.42
N SER A 156 -14.20 -7.78 3.73
CA SER A 156 -14.83 -7.61 2.41
C SER A 156 -16.17 -6.85 2.48
N ALA A 157 -16.97 -7.06 3.52
CA ALA A 157 -18.21 -6.32 3.75
C ALA A 157 -17.92 -4.86 4.07
N PHE A 158 -16.95 -4.60 4.94
CA PHE A 158 -16.49 -3.25 5.29
C PHE A 158 -15.95 -2.50 4.06
N PHE A 159 -15.16 -3.16 3.21
CA PHE A 159 -14.67 -2.57 1.96
C PHE A 159 -15.82 -2.09 1.06
N ARG A 160 -16.86 -2.92 0.90
CA ARG A 160 -17.99 -2.63 0.01
C ARG A 160 -18.94 -1.58 0.57
N TRP A 161 -19.16 -1.57 1.88
CA TRP A 161 -20.17 -0.70 2.50
C TRP A 161 -19.62 0.58 3.11
N VAL A 162 -18.33 0.62 3.45
CA VAL A 162 -17.72 1.78 4.10
C VAL A 162 -16.62 2.36 3.24
N GLU A 163 -15.61 1.57 2.85
CA GLU A 163 -14.45 2.12 2.14
C GLU A 163 -14.82 2.66 0.76
N THR A 164 -15.64 1.93 -0.01
CA THR A 164 -16.04 2.35 -1.36
C THR A 164 -16.90 3.62 -1.35
N PRO A 165 -18.00 3.72 -0.58
CA PRO A 165 -18.81 4.93 -0.57
C PRO A 165 -18.07 6.15 -0.01
N LEU A 166 -17.23 5.95 1.00
CA LEU A 166 -16.46 7.04 1.60
C LEU A 166 -15.39 7.55 0.63
N GLY A 167 -14.75 6.65 -0.12
CA GLY A 167 -13.84 6.99 -1.20
C GLY A 167 -14.51 7.84 -2.29
N ASP A 168 -15.74 7.50 -2.68
CA ASP A 168 -16.50 8.28 -3.67
C ASP A 168 -16.81 9.70 -3.16
N VAL A 169 -17.22 9.85 -1.89
CA VAL A 169 -17.48 11.17 -1.27
C VAL A 169 -16.22 12.04 -1.26
N PHE A 170 -15.07 11.48 -0.87
CA PHE A 170 -13.80 12.21 -0.83
C PHE A 170 -13.19 12.46 -2.21
N SER A 171 -13.56 11.67 -3.22
CA SER A 171 -13.06 11.80 -4.59
C SER A 171 -13.88 12.76 -5.45
N GLN A 172 -15.03 13.26 -4.96
CA GLN A 172 -15.77 14.29 -5.69
C GLN A 172 -14.90 15.54 -5.82
N PRO A 173 -14.56 15.97 -7.04
CA PRO A 173 -13.89 17.24 -7.22
C PRO A 173 -14.81 18.30 -6.64
N ARG A 174 -14.32 19.05 -5.64
CA ARG A 174 -14.99 20.30 -5.26
C ARG A 174 -15.08 21.13 -6.54
N SER A 175 -16.26 21.18 -7.13
CA SER A 175 -16.57 22.13 -8.18
C SER A 175 -16.51 23.50 -7.52
N VAL A 176 -15.33 24.11 -7.57
CA VAL A 176 -15.20 25.54 -7.34
C VAL A 176 -16.01 26.15 -8.47
N VAL A 177 -17.25 26.54 -8.17
CA VAL A 177 -18.09 27.35 -9.05
C VAL A 177 -17.29 28.61 -9.31
N HIS A 178 -16.61 28.68 -10.45
CA HIS A 178 -16.08 29.92 -10.96
C HIS A 178 -17.29 30.80 -11.29
N ALA A 179 -17.67 31.65 -10.34
CA ALA A 179 -18.55 32.77 -10.63
C ALA A 179 -17.90 33.55 -11.79
N PRO A 180 -18.58 33.76 -12.92
CA PRO A 180 -18.03 34.55 -14.00
C PRO A 180 -17.79 35.95 -13.47
N ILE A 181 -16.51 36.34 -13.33
CA ILE A 181 -16.12 37.70 -13.02
C ILE A 181 -16.59 38.54 -14.20
N SER A 182 -17.73 39.22 -14.04
CA SER A 182 -18.18 40.23 -14.98
C SER A 182 -17.17 41.36 -14.97
N ALA A 183 -16.27 41.39 -15.94
CA ALA A 183 -15.35 42.49 -16.11
C ALA A 183 -16.16 43.77 -16.39
N PRO A 184 -15.96 44.87 -15.66
CA PRO A 184 -16.65 46.11 -15.95
C PRO A 184 -16.24 46.59 -17.34
N ALA A 185 -17.23 46.91 -18.17
CA ALA A 185 -17.03 47.41 -19.52
C ALA A 185 -16.20 48.69 -19.48
N VAL A 186 -14.94 48.59 -19.93
CA VAL A 186 -14.09 49.76 -20.17
C VAL A 186 -14.66 50.50 -21.37
N THR A 187 -15.39 51.58 -21.10
CA THR A 187 -15.82 52.55 -22.11
C THR A 187 -14.59 53.29 -22.62
N ARG A 188 -14.16 52.98 -23.86
CA ARG A 188 -13.15 53.79 -24.55
C ARG A 188 -13.76 55.13 -24.97
N PRO A 189 -13.10 56.27 -24.72
CA PRO A 189 -13.56 57.55 -25.23
C PRO A 189 -13.38 57.62 -26.75
N ARG A 190 -14.47 57.96 -27.46
CA ARG A 190 -14.43 58.33 -28.89
C ARG A 190 -13.70 59.67 -29.02
N HIS A 191 -12.50 59.67 -29.59
CA HIS A 191 -11.91 60.90 -30.11
C HIS A 191 -12.68 61.36 -31.35
N SER A 192 -13.41 62.47 -31.23
CA SER A 192 -13.83 63.26 -32.38
C SER A 192 -12.69 64.20 -32.77
N GLY A 193 -12.02 63.91 -33.88
CA GLY A 193 -11.06 64.83 -34.52
C GLY A 193 -11.64 65.25 -35.87
N ARG A 194 -11.81 66.56 -36.03
CA ARG A 194 -12.14 67.25 -37.28
C ARG A 194 -11.04 67.09 -38.33
#